data_AF-A0A838SQ25-F1
#
_entry.id   AF-A0A838SQ25-F1
#
_cell.length_a   1.000
_cell.length_b   1.000
_cell.length_c   1.000
_cell.angle_alpha   90.00
_cell.angle_beta   90.00
_cell.angle_gamma   90.00
#
_symmetry.space_group_name_H-M   'P 1'
#
loop_
_entity.id
_entity.type
_entity.pdbx_description
1 polymer ?
#
loop_
_entity_poly.entity_id
_entity_poly.type
_entity_poly.pdbx_seq_one_letter_code
_entity_poly.pdbx_strand_id
1 'polypeptide(L)'
;DVNPYLAVAALIAAGLHGIENELPLEPMFVGNAYDSDKPKVPTTLRDAVQLLAESKVAQEAFGTDVVEHYLNAGRVELAAYDAVVTDWERVRGFERL
;
A
#
# COMPACT_ATOMS: atom_id res chain seq x y z
N ASP A 1 -7.79 7.43 -0.77
CA ASP A 1 -7.58 8.47 -1.78
C ASP A 1 -6.31 8.22 -2.57
N VAL A 2 -6.23 8.67 -3.82
CA VAL A 2 -5.04 8.50 -4.64
C VAL A 2 -4.78 9.74 -5.49
N ASN A 3 -3.52 10.13 -5.60
CA ASN A 3 -3.10 11.10 -6.61
C ASN A 3 -3.10 10.40 -7.98
N PRO A 4 -3.99 10.77 -8.93
CA PRO A 4 -4.14 10.04 -10.19
C PRO A 4 -2.87 10.04 -11.03
N TYR A 5 -2.05 11.09 -10.94
CA TYR A 5 -0.78 11.15 -11.68
C TYR A 5 0.22 10.13 -11.16
N LEU A 6 0.35 10.01 -9.84
CA LEU A 6 1.25 9.02 -9.23
C LEU A 6 0.75 7.60 -9.42
N ALA A 7 -0.57 7.39 -9.39
CA ALA A 7 -1.15 6.07 -9.66
C ALA A 7 -0.79 5.59 -11.08
N VAL A 8 -1.01 6.43 -12.08
CA VAL A 8 -0.70 6.09 -13.48
C VAL A 8 0.80 5.93 -13.68
N ALA A 9 1.62 6.81 -13.11
CA ALA A 9 3.08 6.69 -13.17
C ALA A 9 3.57 5.38 -12.52
N ALA A 10 2.99 4.97 -11.39
CA ALA A 10 3.34 3.72 -10.70
C ALA A 10 3.00 2.49 -11.53
N LEU A 11 1.82 2.49 -12.17
CA LEU A 11 1.40 1.41 -13.06
C LEU A 11 2.33 1.28 -14.27
N ILE A 12 2.70 2.41 -14.89
CA ILE A 12 3.64 2.42 -16.02
C ILE A 12 5.01 1.91 -15.57
N ALA A 13 5.53 2.43 -14.45
CA ALA A 13 6.82 2.01 -13.91
C ALA A 13 6.87 0.52 -13.57
N ALA A 14 5.81 -0.02 -12.94
CA ALA A 14 5.71 -1.45 -12.65
C ALA A 14 5.67 -2.30 -13.92
N GLY A 15 4.93 -1.86 -14.94
CA GLY A 15 4.87 -2.52 -16.24
C GLY A 15 6.22 -2.53 -16.96
N LEU A 16 6.91 -1.38 -17.01
CA LEU A 16 8.25 -1.26 -17.59
C LEU A 16 9.26 -2.14 -16.85
N HIS A 17 9.27 -2.09 -15.51
CA HIS A 17 10.13 -2.94 -14.70
C HIS A 17 9.94 -4.43 -15.00
N GLY A 18 8.69 -4.87 -15.16
CA GLY A 18 8.37 -6.25 -15.53
C GLY A 18 8.88 -6.65 -16.92
N ILE A 19 8.73 -5.76 -17.91
CA ILE A 19 9.22 -5.98 -19.28
C ILE A 19 10.75 -6.01 -19.33
N GLU A 20 11.41 -5.01 -18.73
CA GLU A 20 12.87 -4.85 -18.75
C GLU A 20 13.61 -5.99 -18.04
N ASN A 21 13.00 -6.56 -16.99
CA ASN A 21 13.58 -7.65 -16.21
C ASN A 21 13.02 -9.02 -16.60
N GLU A 22 12.21 -9.10 -17.67
CA GLU A 22 11.59 -10.33 -18.16
C GLU A 22 10.91 -11.15 -17.05
N LEU A 23 10.20 -10.47 -16.14
CA LEU A 23 9.63 -11.13 -14.96
C LEU A 23 8.59 -12.17 -15.38
N PRO A 24 8.60 -13.37 -14.76
CA PRO A 24 7.66 -14.42 -15.11
C PRO A 24 6.24 -14.03 -14.71
N LEU A 25 5.30 -14.15 -15.65
CA LEU A 25 3.88 -14.06 -15.34
C LEU A 25 3.36 -15.40 -14.86
N GLU A 26 2.62 -15.36 -13.75
CA GLU A 26 1.84 -16.52 -13.32
C GLU A 26 0.72 -16.84 -14.33
N PRO A 27 0.27 -18.10 -14.41
CA PRO A 27 -0.92 -18.45 -15.19
C PRO A 27 -2.14 -17.61 -14.76
N MET A 28 -3.01 -17.30 -15.72
CA MET A 28 -4.26 -16.61 -15.46
C MET A 28 -5.04 -17.31 -14.34
N PHE A 29 -5.41 -16.55 -13.32
CA PHE A 29 -6.30 -17.05 -12.28
C PHE A 29 -7.73 -17.16 -12.82
N VAL A 30 -8.40 -18.29 -12.57
CA VAL A 30 -9.77 -18.56 -13.01
C VAL A 30 -10.65 -18.82 -11.79
N GLY A 31 -11.79 -18.14 -11.71
CA GLY A 31 -12.74 -18.27 -10.61
C GLY A 31 -12.80 -17.04 -9.71
N ASN A 32 -13.21 -17.23 -8.46
CA ASN A 32 -13.41 -16.15 -7.50
C ASN A 32 -12.13 -15.87 -6.69
N ALA A 33 -11.55 -14.67 -6.86
CA ALA A 33 -10.33 -14.28 -6.15
C ALA A 33 -10.50 -14.18 -4.62
N TYR A 34 -11.73 -13.93 -4.13
CA TYR A 34 -12.01 -13.89 -2.68
C TYR A 34 -11.79 -15.24 -2.00
N ASP A 35 -11.95 -16.34 -2.73
CA ASP A 35 -11.78 -17.71 -2.23
C ASP A 35 -10.35 -18.25 -2.47
N SER A 36 -9.47 -17.44 -3.05
CA SER A 36 -8.09 -17.83 -3.38
C SER A 36 -7.12 -17.70 -2.20
N ASP A 37 -6.05 -18.47 -2.24
CA ASP A 37 -4.88 -18.39 -1.35
C ASP A 37 -3.77 -17.49 -1.91
N LYS A 38 -4.05 -16.74 -2.98
CA LYS A 38 -3.09 -15.83 -3.61
C LYS A 38 -2.69 -14.69 -2.65
N PRO A 39 -1.47 -14.15 -2.80
CA PRO A 39 -1.04 -12.99 -2.03
C PRO A 39 -2.04 -11.84 -2.16
N LYS A 40 -2.36 -11.21 -1.03
CA LYS A 40 -3.26 -10.05 -0.97
C LYS A 40 -2.45 -8.77 -0.89
N VAL A 41 -2.98 -7.70 -1.44
CA VAL A 41 -2.46 -6.35 -1.22
C VAL A 41 -2.54 -6.01 0.27
N PRO A 42 -1.65 -5.12 0.78
CA PRO A 42 -1.68 -4.70 2.17
C PRO A 42 -3.07 -4.18 2.56
N THR A 43 -3.58 -4.64 3.70
CA THR A 43 -4.92 -4.25 4.20
C THR A 43 -4.88 -2.99 5.07
N THR A 44 -3.69 -2.51 5.42
CA THR A 44 -3.51 -1.31 6.23
C THR A 44 -2.53 -0.35 5.57
N LEU A 45 -2.70 0.94 5.85
CA LEU A 45 -1.73 1.96 5.43
C LEU A 45 -0.34 1.69 6.02
N ARG A 46 -0.28 1.14 7.25
CA ARG A 46 0.98 0.80 7.93
C ARG A 46 1.78 -0.23 7.13
N ASP A 47 1.14 -1.30 6.68
CA ASP A 47 1.80 -2.34 5.88
C ASP A 47 2.18 -1.80 4.49
N ALA A 48 1.33 -0.98 3.88
CA ALA A 48 1.62 -0.37 2.58
C ALA A 48 2.82 0.58 2.64
N VAL A 49 2.92 1.41 3.69
CA VAL A 49 4.06 2.30 3.94
C VAL A 49 5.35 1.50 4.16
N GLN A 50 5.29 0.38 4.89
CA GLN A 50 6.45 -0.47 5.08
C GLN A 50 6.93 -1.09 3.76
N LEU A 51 6.01 -1.63 2.96
CA LEU A 51 6.34 -2.21 1.64
C LEU A 51 6.92 -1.15 0.69
N LEU A 52 6.39 0.07 0.70
CA LEU A 52 6.93 1.17 -0.09
C LEU A 52 8.35 1.54 0.35
N ALA A 53 8.64 1.51 1.65
CA ALA A 53 9.97 1.83 2.19
C ALA A 53 11.05 0.84 1.74
N GLU A 54 10.67 -0.42 1.57
CA GLU A 54 11.56 -1.51 1.14
C GLU A 54 11.65 -1.65 -0.40
N SER A 55 10.83 -0.91 -1.15
CA SER A 55 10.72 -1.05 -2.60
C SER A 55 11.81 -0.29 -3.34
N LYS A 56 12.84 -1.02 -3.79
CA LYS A 56 13.87 -0.48 -4.71
C LYS A 56 13.27 -0.02 -6.03
N VAL A 57 12.28 -0.75 -6.55
CA VAL A 57 11.58 -0.42 -7.80
C VAL A 57 10.91 0.94 -7.70
N ALA A 58 10.26 1.25 -6.56
CA ALA A 58 9.65 2.55 -6.34
C ALA A 58 10.71 3.67 -6.24
N GLN A 59 11.84 3.41 -5.57
CA GLN A 59 12.93 4.38 -5.47
C GLN A 59 13.56 4.69 -6.84
N GLU A 60 13.75 3.67 -7.68
CA GLU A 60 14.27 3.84 -9.04
C GLU A 60 13.27 4.58 -9.95
N ALA A 61 11.97 4.28 -9.82
CA ALA A 61 10.93 4.87 -10.65
C ALA A 61 10.62 6.34 -10.31
N PHE A 62 10.59 6.69 -9.02
CA PHE A 62 10.13 7.99 -8.56
C PHE A 62 11.24 8.89 -7.99
N GLY A 63 12.40 8.32 -7.71
CA GLY A 63 13.48 8.97 -6.99
C GLY A 63 13.28 8.94 -5.47
N THR A 64 14.40 8.95 -4.75
CA THR A 64 14.46 8.85 -3.29
C THR A 64 13.63 9.94 -2.60
N ASP A 65 13.72 11.19 -3.07
CA ASP A 65 13.05 12.32 -2.41
C ASP A 65 11.52 12.22 -2.47
N VAL A 66 10.99 11.73 -3.60
CA VAL A 66 9.54 11.53 -3.75
C VAL A 66 9.07 10.40 -2.86
N VAL A 67 9.79 9.27 -2.85
CA VAL A 67 9.44 8.12 -2.00
C VAL A 67 9.48 8.53 -0.52
N GLU A 68 10.55 9.18 -0.06
CA GLU A 68 10.67 9.63 1.34
C GLU A 68 9.60 10.65 1.72
N HIS A 69 9.21 11.54 0.82
CA HIS A 69 8.11 12.48 1.06
C HIS A 69 6.79 11.74 1.33
N TYR A 70 6.46 10.74 0.52
CA TYR A 70 5.23 9.95 0.71
C TYR A 70 5.29 9.01 1.91
N LEU A 71 6.46 8.45 2.23
CA LEU A 71 6.67 7.70 3.46
C LEU A 71 6.45 8.57 4.70
N ASN A 72 6.98 9.80 4.69
CA ASN A 72 6.73 10.75 5.77
C ASN A 72 5.25 11.12 5.89
N ALA A 73 4.57 11.40 4.77
CA ALA A 73 3.13 11.68 4.78
C ALA A 73 2.33 10.53 5.41
N GLY A 74 2.60 9.28 5.00
CA GLY A 74 1.95 8.10 5.57
C GLY A 74 2.23 7.91 7.06
N ARG A 75 3.47 8.16 7.52
CA ARG A 75 3.82 8.10 8.95
C ARG A 75 3.09 9.16 9.78
N VAL A 76 2.95 10.38 9.26
CA VAL A 76 2.21 11.46 9.91
C VAL A 76 0.72 11.12 10.04
N GLU A 77 0.13 10.59 8.96
CA GLU A 77 -1.27 10.17 8.97
C GLU A 77 -1.53 9.02 9.96
N LEU A 78 -0.66 8.02 9.99
CA LEU A 78 -0.74 6.92 10.95
C LEU A 78 -0.61 7.42 12.39
N ALA A 79 0.33 8.33 12.67
CA ALA A 79 0.48 8.89 14.01
C ALA A 79 -0.76 9.68 14.46
N ALA A 80 -1.39 10.40 13.54
CA ALA A 80 -2.64 11.10 13.81
C ALA A 80 -3.79 10.12 14.06
N TYR A 81 -3.90 9.05 13.26
CA TYR A 81 -4.92 8.01 13.42
C TYR A 81 -4.77 7.27 14.76
N ASP A 82 -3.56 6.85 15.12
CA ASP A 82 -3.29 6.10 16.34
C ASP A 82 -3.56 6.91 17.63
N ALA A 83 -3.59 8.24 17.53
CA ALA A 83 -3.87 9.13 18.66
C ALA A 83 -5.37 9.32 18.93
N VAL A 84 -6.25 8.79 18.07
CA VAL A 84 -7.70 8.97 18.16
C VAL A 84 -8.35 7.76 18.82
N VAL A 85 -9.17 7.99 19.84
CA VAL A 85 -10.10 6.98 20.38
C VAL A 85 -11.41 7.06 19.60
N THR A 86 -11.72 6.00 18.86
CA THR A 86 -12.93 5.93 18.04
C THR A 86 -14.17 5.66 18.88
N ASP A 87 -15.34 6.04 18.35
CA ASP A 87 -16.62 5.77 19.03
C ASP A 87 -16.86 4.27 19.23
N TRP A 88 -16.39 3.42 18.31
CA TRP A 88 -16.48 1.96 18.47
C TRP A 88 -15.72 1.48 19.71
N GLU A 89 -14.52 2.01 19.94
CA GLU A 89 -13.71 1.69 21.12
C GLU A 89 -14.35 2.21 22.40
N ARG A 90 -14.97 3.40 22.36
CA ARG A 90 -15.71 3.96 23.50
C ARG A 90 -16.92 3.11 23.87
N VAL A 91 -17.77 2.75 22.90
CA VAL A 91 -18.95 1.90 23.10
C VAL A 91 -18.54 0.53 23.64
N ARG A 92 -17.52 -0.11 23.04
CA ARG A 92 -17.02 -1.40 23.52
C ARG A 92 -16.43 -1.33 24.93
N GLY A 93 -15.68 -0.27 25.23
CA GLY A 93 -14.95 -0.11 26.48
C GLY A 93 -15.81 0.37 27.66
N PHE A 94 -16.84 1.18 27.42
CA PHE A 94 -17.62 1.83 28.48
C PHE A 94 -19.10 1.44 28.53
N GLU A 95 -19.72 1.00 27.43
CA GLU A 95 -21.18 0.74 27.37
C GLU A 95 -21.55 -0.76 27.42
N ARG A 96 -20.56 -1.64 27.61
CA ARG A 96 -20.77 -3.08 27.89
C ARG A 96 -20.63 -3.45 29.37
N LEU A 97 -20.61 -2.46 30.26
CA LEU A 97 -20.74 -2.63 31.71
C LEU A 97 -22.20 -2.55 32.14
#